data_AF-A0A9D1F955-F1
#
_entry.id   AF-A0A9D1F955-F1
#
_cell.length_a   1.000
_cell.length_b   1.000
_cell.length_c   1.000
_cell.angle_alpha   90.00
_cell.angle_beta   90.00
_cell.angle_gamma   90.00
#
_symmetry.space_group_name_H-M   'P 1'
#
loop_
_entity.id
_entity.type
_entity.pdbx_description
1 polymer ?
#
loop_
_entity_poly.entity_id
_entity_poly.type
_entity_poly.pdbx_seq_one_letter_code
_entity_poly.pdbx_strand_id
1 'polypeptide(L)'
;MNKTLVRTALTTDQTGRSVQLDYYLLSEYTAGLEQYGTEVVLRRGREDERCAVGCITPLASSMTRIIGLLAEATVTPTGLRDVLEDIL
;
A
#
# COMPACT_ATOMS: atom_id res chain seq x y z
N MET A 1 1.86 -14.23 -6.17
CA MET A 1 1.25 -12.94 -5.81
C MET A 1 1.54 -11.95 -6.93
N ASN A 2 0.50 -11.46 -7.59
CA ASN A 2 0.60 -10.42 -8.61
C ASN A 2 0.49 -9.05 -7.94
N LYS A 3 1.08 -8.02 -8.56
CA LYS A 3 0.94 -6.65 -8.08
C LYS A 3 0.69 -5.66 -9.21
N THR A 4 -0.17 -4.69 -8.94
CA THR A 4 -0.54 -3.62 -9.88
C THR A 4 -0.39 -2.28 -9.18
N LEU A 5 0.36 -1.35 -9.75
CA LEU A 5 0.47 0.02 -9.23
C LEU A 5 -0.88 0.72 -9.38
N VAL A 6 -1.44 1.25 -8.28
CA VAL A 6 -2.75 1.92 -8.27
C VAL A 6 -2.58 3.44 -8.12
N ARG A 7 -1.68 3.86 -7.23
CA ARG A 7 -1.43 5.27 -6.91
C ARG A 7 0.05 5.51 -6.68
N THR A 8 0.47 6.71 -7.02
CA THR A 8 1.76 7.29 -6.61
C THR A 8 1.49 8.63 -5.94
N ALA A 9 2.10 8.87 -4.79
CA ALA A 9 2.11 10.15 -4.11
C ALA A 9 3.54 10.66 -3.98
N LEU A 10 3.75 11.95 -4.22
CA LEU A 10 5.02 12.63 -3.99
C LEU A 10 4.86 13.50 -2.76
N THR A 11 5.75 13.33 -1.78
CA THR A 11 5.75 14.11 -0.54
C THR A 11 7.18 14.39 -0.09
N THR A 12 7.35 15.00 1.08
CA THR A 12 8.65 15.23 1.70
C THR A 12 8.72 14.52 3.06
N ASP A 13 9.87 13.94 3.38
CA ASP A 13 10.11 13.40 4.72
C ASP A 13 10.34 14.53 5.76
N GLN A 14 10.55 14.13 7.02
CA GLN A 14 10.78 15.06 8.13
C GLN A 14 12.03 15.95 7.95
N THR A 15 12.95 15.57 7.05
CA THR A 15 14.16 16.32 6.71
C THR A 15 13.98 17.22 5.47
N GLY A 16 12.77 17.24 4.90
CA GLY A 16 12.45 18.00 3.68
C GLY A 16 12.91 17.32 2.39
N ARG A 17 13.36 16.06 2.44
CA ARG A 17 13.77 15.32 1.23
C ARG A 17 12.55 14.81 0.51
N SER A 18 12.52 14.97 -0.81
CA SER A 18 11.47 14.38 -1.65
C SER A 18 11.47 12.86 -1.53
N VAL A 19 10.28 12.32 -1.28
CA VAL A 19 10.02 10.88 -1.24
C VAL A 19 8.84 10.55 -2.14
N GLN A 20 8.92 9.40 -2.80
CA GLN A 20 7.84 8.85 -3.59
C GLN A 20 7.22 7.68 -2.84
N LEU A 21 5.91 7.69 -2.68
CA LEU A 21 5.12 6.58 -2.16
C LEU A 21 4.34 5.95 -3.31
N ASP A 22 4.60 4.69 -3.59
CA ASP A 22 3.82 3.89 -4.52
C ASP A 22 2.93 2.92 -3.74
N TYR A 23 1.66 2.86 -4.13
CA TYR A 23 0.66 2.01 -3.52
C TYR A 23 0.20 0.98 -4.56
N TYR A 24 0.38 -0.29 -4.23
CA TYR A 24 0.10 -1.41 -5.12
C TYR A 24 -1.08 -2.21 -4.60
N LEU A 25 -1.97 -2.63 -5.51
CA LEU A 25 -2.90 -3.72 -5.26
C LEU A 25 -2.14 -5.03 -5.36
N LEU A 26 -2.21 -5.84 -4.32
CA LEU A 26 -1.74 -7.22 -4.34
C LEU A 26 -2.92 -8.13 -4.64
N SER A 27 -2.72 -9.12 -5.51
CA SER A 27 -3.67 -10.23 -5.68
C SER A 27 -2.97 -11.58 -5.56
N GLU A 28 -3.61 -12.48 -4.84
CA GLU A 28 -3.17 -13.86 -4.65
C GLU A 28 -4.37 -14.80 -4.56
N TYR A 29 -4.16 -16.06 -4.95
CA TYR A 29 -5.18 -17.10 -4.78
C TYR A 29 -4.88 -17.87 -3.51
N THR A 30 -5.80 -17.84 -2.55
CA THR A 30 -5.70 -18.55 -1.27
C THR A 30 -6.96 -19.40 -1.09
N ALA A 31 -6.78 -20.70 -0.85
CA ALA A 31 -7.88 -21.65 -0.68
C ALA A 31 -8.94 -21.64 -1.80
N GLY A 32 -8.51 -21.41 -3.05
CA GLY A 32 -9.40 -21.39 -4.22
C GLY A 32 -10.17 -20.07 -4.41
N LEU A 33 -9.94 -19.07 -3.57
CA LEU A 33 -10.54 -17.74 -3.68
C LEU A 33 -9.45 -16.72 -3.96
N GLU A 34 -9.75 -15.75 -4.82
CA GLU A 34 -8.87 -14.60 -5.00
C GLU A 34 -8.98 -13.70 -3.76
N GLN A 35 -7.81 -13.30 -3.26
CA GLN A 35 -7.64 -12.45 -2.11
C GLN A 35 -6.80 -11.25 -2.51
N TYR A 36 -7.18 -10.10 -1.97
CA TYR A 36 -6.55 -8.83 -2.28
C TYR A 36 -5.92 -8.25 -1.04
N GLY A 37 -4.81 -7.55 -1.26
CA GLY A 37 -4.06 -6.85 -0.25
C GLY A 37 -3.40 -5.60 -0.81
N THR A 38 -2.47 -5.03 -0.07
CA THR A 38 -1.75 -3.82 -0.48
C THR A 38 -0.26 -3.90 -0.15
N GLU A 39 0.57 -3.34 -1.02
CA GLU A 39 1.99 -3.05 -0.76
C GLU A 39 2.18 -1.54 -0.88
N VAL A 40 2.85 -0.95 0.10
CA VAL A 40 3.35 0.42 0.02
C VAL A 40 4.85 0.37 -0.12
N VAL A 41 5.38 1.10 -1.11
CA VAL A 41 6.82 1.27 -1.33
C VAL A 41 7.16 2.74 -1.22
N LEU A 42 8.05 3.08 -0.30
CA LEU A 42 8.66 4.39 -0.18
C LEU A 42 10.01 4.36 -0.89
N ARG A 43 10.25 5.30 -1.81
CA ARG A 43 11.55 5.52 -2.46
C ARG A 43 12.12 6.86 -2.05
N ARG A 44 13.35 6.83 -1.54
CA ARG A 44 14.15 7.99 -1.14
C ARG A 44 15.56 7.86 -1.73
N GLY A 45 15.73 8.37 -2.95
CA GLY A 45 17.01 8.30 -3.65
C GLY A 45 17.42 6.85 -3.98
N ARG A 46 18.36 6.29 -3.21
CA ARG A 46 18.82 4.88 -3.35
C ARG A 46 18.23 3.94 -2.29
N GLU A 47 17.46 4.48 -1.35
CA GLU A 47 16.83 3.72 -0.28
C GLU A 47 15.38 3.44 -0.64
N ASP A 48 15.00 2.17 -0.53
CA ASP A 48 13.63 1.71 -0.70
C ASP A 48 13.16 1.02 0.58
N GLU A 49 12.05 1.50 1.13
CA GLU A 49 11.34 0.87 2.24
C GLU A 49 10.02 0.31 1.71
N ARG A 50 9.58 -0.86 2.21
CA ARG A 50 8.32 -1.46 1.76
C ARG A 50 7.65 -2.26 2.85
N CYS A 51 6.32 -2.28 2.79
CA CYS A 51 5.49 -3.11 3.64
C CYS A 51 4.34 -3.66 2.79
N ALA A 52 4.09 -4.96 2.94
CA ALA A 52 3.03 -5.67 2.24
C ALA A 52 2.11 -6.36 3.25
N VAL A 53 0.81 -6.23 3.03
CA VAL A 53 -0.24 -6.91 3.79
C VAL A 53 -1.17 -7.58 2.79
N GLY A 54 -1.10 -8.91 2.72
CA GLY A 54 -1.94 -9.76 1.86
C GLY A 54 -3.24 -10.17 2.55
N CYS A 55 -4.09 -10.91 1.83
CA CYS A 55 -5.31 -11.52 2.36
C CYS A 55 -6.22 -10.60 3.21
N ILE A 56 -6.41 -9.35 2.78
CA ILE A 56 -7.27 -8.38 3.49
C ILE A 56 -8.74 -8.59 3.14
N THR A 57 -9.06 -8.72 1.86
CA THR A 57 -10.44 -8.81 1.38
C THR A 57 -10.53 -9.60 0.08
N PRO A 58 -11.61 -10.35 -0.18
CA PRO A 58 -11.85 -10.96 -1.49
C PRO A 58 -12.35 -9.96 -2.54
N LEU A 59 -12.59 -8.68 -2.18
CA LEU A 59 -13.17 -7.68 -3.07
C LEU A 59 -12.11 -6.69 -3.59
N ALA A 60 -11.76 -6.80 -4.87
CA ALA A 60 -10.80 -5.89 -5.53
C ALA A 60 -11.18 -4.40 -5.40
N SER A 61 -12.48 -4.09 -5.51
CA SER A 61 -12.99 -2.72 -5.43
C SER A 61 -12.83 -2.12 -4.03
N SER A 62 -13.09 -2.92 -2.98
CA SER A 62 -12.85 -2.52 -1.59
C SER A 62 -11.37 -2.25 -1.34
N MET A 63 -10.49 -3.13 -1.80
CA MET A 63 -9.04 -2.92 -1.65
C MET A 63 -8.56 -1.69 -2.42
N THR A 64 -9.05 -1.47 -3.64
CA THR A 64 -8.72 -0.27 -4.43
C THR A 64 -9.16 1.02 -3.73
N ARG A 65 -10.33 1.01 -3.10
CA ARG A 65 -10.82 2.15 -2.29
C ARG A 65 -9.91 2.39 -1.08
N ILE A 66 -9.56 1.35 -0.33
CA ILE A 66 -8.63 1.45 0.81
C ILE A 66 -7.29 2.03 0.35
N ILE A 67 -6.72 1.51 -0.75
CA ILE A 67 -5.48 2.04 -1.32
C ILE A 67 -5.58 3.55 -1.65
N GLY A 68 -6.72 3.99 -2.18
CA GLY A 68 -6.99 5.41 -2.38
C GLY A 68 -6.88 6.23 -1.10
N LEU A 69 -7.51 5.77 -0.02
CA LEU A 69 -7.47 6.44 1.30
C LEU A 69 -6.06 6.45 1.89
N LEU A 70 -5.33 5.33 1.78
CA LEU A 70 -3.92 5.25 2.22
C LEU A 70 -3.05 6.27 1.47
N ALA A 71 -3.28 6.43 0.17
CA ALA A 71 -2.54 7.39 -0.65
C ALA A 71 -2.87 8.84 -0.32
N GLU A 72 -4.15 9.15 -0.10
CA GLU A 72 -4.62 10.49 0.31
C GLU A 72 -4.04 10.89 1.68
N ALA A 73 -3.95 9.94 2.61
CA ALA A 73 -3.36 10.14 3.93
C ALA A 73 -1.83 10.01 3.95
N THR A 74 -1.17 9.81 2.80
CA THR A 74 0.28 9.64 2.68
C THR A 74 0.86 8.53 3.58
N VAL A 75 0.13 7.43 3.75
CA VAL A 75 0.54 6.32 4.61
C VAL A 75 1.86 5.73 4.11
N THR A 76 2.83 5.61 5.03
CA THR A 76 4.15 5.07 4.75
C THR A 76 4.19 3.56 5.01
N PRO A 77 5.22 2.83 4.51
CA PRO A 77 5.40 1.42 4.81
C PRO A 77 5.34 1.10 6.32
N THR A 78 5.93 1.97 7.14
CA THR A 78 6.00 1.79 8.60
C THR A 78 4.62 1.87 9.26
N GLY A 79 3.75 2.78 8.81
CA GLY A 79 2.41 2.96 9.38
C GLY A 79 1.32 2.09 8.74
N LEU A 80 1.66 1.28 7.72
CA LEU A 80 0.66 0.56 6.93
C LEU A 80 -0.19 -0.41 7.78
N ARG A 81 0.44 -1.18 8.67
CA ARG A 81 -0.27 -2.17 9.49
C ARG A 81 -1.21 -1.50 10.48
N ASP A 82 -0.68 -0.54 11.23
CA ASP A 82 -1.43 0.20 12.24
C ASP A 82 -2.68 0.86 11.62
N VAL A 83 -2.53 1.54 10.47
CA VAL A 83 -3.66 2.17 9.78
C VAL A 83 -4.68 1.14 9.28
N LEU A 84 -4.22 -0.01 8.77
CA LEU A 84 -5.12 -1.06 8.32
C LEU A 84 -5.91 -1.68 9.49
N GLU A 85 -5.28 -1.85 10.65
CA GLU A 85 -5.93 -2.34 11.87
C GLU A 85 -6.99 -1.36 12.39
N ASP A 86 -6.81 -0.05 12.19
CA ASP A 86 -7.78 0.97 12.60
C ASP A 86 -9.02 1.07 11.70
N ILE A 87 -8.93 0.67 10.42
CA ILE A 87 -10.00 0.87 9.43
C ILE A 87 -10.75 -0.41 9.01
N LEU A 88 -10.30 -1.58 9.46
CA LEU A 88 -10.87 -2.91 9.14
C LEU A 88 -11.59 -3.50 10.36
#